data_AF-A0A430SBQ6-F1
#
_entry.id   AF-A0A430SBQ6-F1
#
_cell.length_a   1.000
_cell.length_b   1.000
_cell.length_c   1.000
_cell.angle_alpha   90.00
_cell.angle_beta   90.00
_cell.angle_gamma   90.00
#
_symmetry.space_group_name_H-M   'P 1'
#
loop_
_entity.id
_entity.type
_entity.pdbx_description
1 polymer ?
#
loop_
_entity_poly.entity_id
_entity_poly.type
_entity_poly.pdbx_seq_one_letter_code
_entity_poly.pdbx_strand_id
1 'polypeptide(L)'
;TGALVRGLVRKLEELGGEIRYGAPVRRILTKGRRAVGVVLQDGEKLEADLVVSNADYVHTYGELLAPEDRTWNGDWRLKRTRLSMSLFVAYFGFRARGDEGERLRHHNVLFSHRYEGLLRDIFWRKVLPEDFAHYLHLPTLTDP
;
A
#
# COMPACT_ATOMS: atom_id res chain seq x y z
N THR A 1 -1.78 11.95 12.33
CA THR A 1 -2.23 10.68 11.67
C THR A 1 -1.56 9.46 12.31
N GLY A 2 -2.29 8.37 12.50
CA GLY A 2 -1.77 7.11 13.09
C GLY A 2 -2.54 6.58 14.31
N ALA A 3 -3.47 7.37 14.86
CA ALA A 3 -4.28 6.97 16.01
C ALA A 3 -5.10 5.69 15.74
N LEU A 4 -5.69 5.57 14.55
CA LEU A 4 -6.41 4.37 14.15
C LEU A 4 -5.52 3.12 14.15
N VAL A 5 -4.34 3.20 13.53
CA VAL A 5 -3.37 2.09 13.50
C VAL A 5 -2.94 1.70 14.91
N ARG A 6 -2.62 2.68 15.77
CA ARG A 6 -2.28 2.41 17.18
C ARG A 6 -3.43 1.74 17.93
N GLY A 7 -4.67 2.16 17.68
CA GLY A 7 -5.86 1.52 18.25
C GLY A 7 -6.00 0.06 17.83
N LEU A 8 -5.76 -0.25 16.55
CA LEU A 8 -5.79 -1.63 16.06
C LEU A 8 -4.65 -2.49 16.61
N VAL A 9 -3.43 -1.94 16.66
CA VAL A 9 -2.25 -2.61 17.27
C VAL A 9 -2.53 -2.95 18.72
N ARG A 10 -2.97 -1.96 19.51
CA ARG A 10 -3.34 -2.16 20.91
C ARG A 10 -4.40 -3.24 21.05
N LYS A 11 -5.44 -3.21 20.22
CA LYS A 11 -6.53 -4.20 20.29
C LYS A 11 -6.05 -5.61 19.95
N LEU A 12 -5.13 -5.75 18.99
CA LEU A 12 -4.52 -7.03 18.64
C LEU A 12 -3.72 -7.60 19.83
N GLU A 13 -2.88 -6.77 20.45
CA GLU A 13 -2.06 -7.16 21.61
C GLU A 13 -2.93 -7.54 22.83
N GLU A 14 -4.01 -6.79 23.09
CA GLU A 14 -4.99 -7.11 24.15
C GLU A 14 -5.68 -8.47 23.93
N LEU A 15 -5.80 -8.92 22.68
CA LEU A 15 -6.34 -10.24 22.33
C LEU A 15 -5.27 -11.34 22.34
N GLY A 16 -4.03 -11.02 22.73
CA GLY A 16 -2.90 -11.95 22.78
C GLY A 16 -2.16 -12.12 21.46
N GLY A 17 -2.41 -11.26 20.47
CA GLY A 17 -1.67 -11.26 19.22
C GLY A 17 -0.29 -10.61 19.36
N GLU A 18 0.68 -11.10 18.60
CA GLU A 18 2.04 -10.58 18.58
C GLU A 18 2.33 -9.86 17.26
N ILE A 19 3.11 -8.77 17.32
CA ILE A 19 3.62 -8.09 16.13
C ILE A 19 5.15 -8.13 16.16
N ARG A 20 5.73 -8.73 15.12
CA ARG A 20 7.18 -8.71 14.91
C ARG A 20 7.55 -7.66 13.87
N TYR A 21 8.07 -6.53 14.34
CA TYR A 21 8.61 -5.48 13.47
C TYR A 21 10.02 -5.84 12.99
N GLY A 22 10.44 -5.30 11.85
CA GLY A 22 11.78 -5.58 11.29
C GLY A 22 11.98 -7.06 10.91
N ALA A 23 10.88 -7.81 10.73
CA ALA A 23 10.87 -9.23 10.43
C ALA A 23 10.34 -9.48 9.00
N PRO A 24 11.06 -9.05 7.95
CA PRO A 24 10.62 -9.25 6.58
C PRO A 24 10.55 -10.75 6.26
N VAL A 25 9.40 -11.19 5.75
CA VAL A 25 9.22 -12.57 5.28
C VAL A 25 10.00 -12.77 3.98
N ARG A 26 10.81 -13.82 3.93
CA ARG A 26 11.55 -14.24 2.75
C ARG A 26 10.77 -15.23 1.89
N ARG A 27 10.06 -16.18 2.53
CA ARG A 27 9.35 -17.25 1.84
C ARG A 27 8.17 -17.77 2.64
N ILE A 28 7.08 -18.11 1.97
CA ILE A 28 5.99 -18.90 2.53
C ILE A 28 6.32 -20.39 2.35
N LEU A 29 6.26 -21.15 3.44
CA LEU A 29 6.50 -22.58 3.45
C LEU A 29 5.23 -23.34 3.09
N THR A 30 5.36 -24.39 2.28
CA THR A 30 4.26 -25.24 1.86
C THR A 30 4.58 -26.72 2.07
N LYS A 31 3.54 -27.51 2.29
CA LYS A 31 3.58 -28.97 2.21
C LYS A 31 2.50 -29.41 1.23
N GLY A 32 2.93 -29.78 0.01
CA GLY A 32 1.99 -29.94 -1.11
C GLY A 32 1.31 -28.60 -1.42
N ARG A 33 -0.03 -28.58 -1.42
CA ARG A 33 -0.81 -27.37 -1.73
C ARG A 33 -1.25 -26.55 -0.51
N ARG A 34 -0.67 -26.82 0.67
CA ARG A 34 -1.03 -26.16 1.93
C ARG A 34 0.14 -25.36 2.47
N ALA A 35 -0.09 -24.08 2.78
CA ALA A 35 0.87 -23.27 3.54
C ALA A 35 0.99 -23.77 4.98
N VAL A 36 2.21 -23.84 5.50
CA VAL A 36 2.52 -24.40 6.83
C VAL A 36 3.40 -23.48 7.68
N GLY A 37 3.67 -22.26 7.20
CA GLY A 37 4.51 -21.30 7.90
C GLY A 37 5.22 -20.34 6.96
N VAL A 38 6.20 -19.63 7.51
CA VAL A 38 7.06 -18.69 6.78
C VAL A 38 8.51 -18.82 7.22
N VAL A 39 9.43 -18.38 6.36
CA VAL A 39 10.84 -18.14 6.69
C VAL A 39 11.09 -16.65 6.60
N LEU A 40 11.69 -16.07 7.63
CA LEU A 40 12.12 -14.67 7.64
C LEU A 40 13.45 -14.49 6.89
N GLN A 41 13.84 -13.25 6.59
CA GLN A 41 15.10 -12.98 5.87
C GLN A 41 16.35 -13.39 6.66
N ASP A 42 16.30 -13.36 7.99
CA ASP A 42 17.39 -13.83 8.87
C ASP A 42 17.49 -15.37 8.95
N GLY A 43 16.54 -16.09 8.35
CA GLY A 43 16.49 -17.55 8.33
C GLY A 43 15.64 -18.18 9.44
N GLU A 44 15.08 -17.40 10.36
CA GLU A 44 14.11 -17.90 11.35
C GLU A 44 12.92 -18.53 10.62
N LYS A 45 12.49 -19.70 11.10
CA LYS A 45 11.31 -20.40 10.59
C LYS A 45 10.18 -20.29 11.61
N LEU A 46 9.03 -19.85 11.14
CA LEU A 46 7.81 -19.74 11.93
C LEU A 46 6.78 -20.71 11.34
N GLU A 47 6.43 -21.74 12.10
CA GLU A 47 5.37 -22.67 11.72
C GLU A 47 4.00 -22.05 12.02
N ALA A 48 3.03 -22.30 11.14
CA ALA A 48 1.67 -21.82 11.31
C ALA A 48 0.68 -22.73 10.58
N ASP A 49 -0.49 -22.96 11.19
CA ASP A 49 -1.57 -23.72 10.56
C ASP A 49 -2.20 -23.01 9.36
N LEU A 50 -2.16 -21.67 9.39
CA LEU A 50 -2.69 -20.75 8.39
C LEU A 50 -1.71 -19.58 8.18
N VAL A 51 -1.58 -19.17 6.92
CA VAL A 51 -0.78 -18.00 6.53
C VAL A 51 -1.69 -17.07 5.72
N VAL A 52 -1.83 -15.83 6.18
CA VAL A 52 -2.56 -14.77 5.48
C VAL A 52 -1.56 -13.71 5.04
N SER A 53 -1.34 -13.58 3.74
CA SER A 53 -0.46 -12.54 3.19
C SER A 53 -1.25 -11.27 2.91
N ASN A 54 -0.85 -10.16 3.55
CA ASN A 54 -1.30 -8.81 3.21
C ASN A 54 -0.25 -8.04 2.38
N ALA A 55 0.79 -8.72 1.90
CA ALA A 55 1.71 -8.13 0.93
C ALA A 55 1.04 -8.01 -0.45
N ASP A 56 1.61 -7.18 -1.33
CA ASP A 56 1.12 -7.05 -2.70
C ASP A 56 1.01 -8.43 -3.39
N TYR A 57 0.03 -8.54 -4.29
CA TYR A 57 -0.26 -9.75 -5.03
C TYR A 57 0.95 -10.24 -5.84
N VAL A 58 1.63 -9.33 -6.55
CA VAL A 58 2.81 -9.70 -7.35
C VAL A 58 3.96 -10.09 -6.44
N HIS A 59 4.15 -9.42 -5.31
CA HIS A 59 5.18 -9.81 -4.34
C HIS A 59 4.90 -11.19 -3.70
N THR A 60 3.67 -11.42 -3.23
CA THR A 60 3.28 -12.69 -2.58
C THR A 60 3.47 -13.88 -3.53
N TYR A 61 2.89 -13.78 -4.74
CA TYR A 61 2.94 -14.88 -5.69
C TYR A 61 4.20 -14.88 -6.54
N GLY A 62 4.93 -13.79 -6.68
CA GLY A 62 6.14 -13.72 -7.50
C GLY A 62 7.41 -14.07 -6.73
N GLU A 63 7.48 -13.68 -5.46
CA GLU A 63 8.70 -13.76 -4.64
C GLU A 63 8.54 -14.67 -3.41
N LEU A 64 7.43 -14.56 -2.68
CA LEU A 64 7.27 -15.27 -1.40
C LEU A 64 6.86 -16.74 -1.57
N LEU A 65 6.09 -17.08 -2.60
CA LEU A 65 5.72 -18.47 -2.92
C LEU A 65 6.58 -19.00 -4.07
N ALA A 66 7.06 -20.24 -3.95
CA ALA A 66 7.80 -20.87 -5.05
C ALA A 66 6.86 -21.17 -6.24
N PRO A 67 7.37 -21.12 -7.49
CA PRO A 67 6.56 -21.36 -8.69
C PRO A 67 5.74 -22.66 -8.64
N GLU A 68 6.30 -23.71 -8.09
CA GLU A 68 5.69 -25.05 -8.04
C GLU A 68 4.53 -25.14 -7.04
N ASP A 69 4.51 -24.22 -6.06
CA ASP A 69 3.50 -24.14 -5.02
C ASP A 69 2.27 -23.31 -5.45
N ARG A 70 2.35 -22.64 -6.61
CA ARG A 70 1.29 -21.77 -7.13
C ARG A 70 0.28 -22.60 -7.92
N THR A 71 -1.00 -22.44 -7.61
CA THR A 71 -2.09 -23.12 -8.34
C THR A 71 -2.54 -22.31 -9.55
N TRP A 72 -3.08 -21.12 -9.31
CA TRP A 72 -3.70 -20.29 -10.34
C TRP A 72 -2.79 -19.14 -10.82
N ASN A 73 -1.89 -18.68 -9.94
CA ASN A 73 -1.11 -17.44 -10.11
C ASN A 73 0.30 -17.70 -10.67
N GLY A 74 0.38 -18.40 -11.80
CA GLY A 74 1.65 -18.65 -12.49
C GLY A 74 2.26 -17.38 -13.10
N ASP A 75 3.55 -17.47 -13.45
CA ASP A 75 4.37 -16.32 -13.93
C ASP A 75 3.72 -15.52 -15.06
N TRP A 76 3.03 -16.20 -15.99
CA TRP A 76 2.37 -15.54 -17.11
C TRP A 76 1.28 -14.56 -16.63
N ARG A 77 0.53 -14.91 -15.58
CA ARG A 77 -0.52 -14.03 -15.04
C ARG A 77 0.11 -12.84 -14.35
N LEU A 78 1.12 -13.09 -13.52
CA LEU A 78 1.86 -12.06 -12.79
C LEU A 78 2.46 -11.04 -13.76
N LYS A 79 3.08 -11.50 -14.86
CA LYS A 79 3.65 -10.62 -15.90
C LYS A 79 2.60 -9.80 -16.65
N ARG A 80 1.35 -10.28 -16.75
CA ARG A 80 0.25 -9.55 -17.41
C ARG A 80 -0.55 -8.66 -16.46
N THR A 81 -0.34 -8.77 -15.15
CA THR A 81 -0.98 -7.91 -14.17
C THR A 81 -0.56 -6.47 -14.42
N ARG A 82 -1.53 -5.60 -14.71
CA ARG A 82 -1.31 -4.17 -14.81
C ARG A 82 -1.39 -3.57 -13.41
N LEU A 83 -0.27 -3.06 -12.93
CA LEU A 83 -0.25 -2.29 -11.69
C LEU A 83 -0.96 -0.96 -11.91
N SER A 84 -1.61 -0.47 -10.85
CA SER A 84 -2.17 0.88 -10.84
C SER A 84 -1.07 1.93 -11.01
N MET A 85 -1.48 3.15 -11.33
CA MET A 85 -0.55 4.27 -11.38
C MET A 85 0.02 4.56 -10.00
N SER A 86 1.29 4.97 -9.97
CA SER A 86 1.91 5.51 -8.76
C SER A 86 1.47 6.96 -8.52
N LEU A 87 1.86 7.51 -7.37
CA LEU A 87 1.60 8.88 -6.98
C LEU A 87 2.91 9.57 -6.60
N PHE A 88 3.05 10.83 -7.00
CA PHE A 88 4.02 11.73 -6.39
C PHE A 88 3.31 12.47 -5.25
N VAL A 89 3.84 12.38 -4.04
CA VAL A 89 3.26 13.02 -2.85
C VAL A 89 4.32 13.90 -2.21
N ALA A 90 4.01 15.19 -2.07
CA ALA A 90 4.84 16.15 -1.37
C ALA A 90 4.19 16.52 -0.03
N TYR A 91 4.96 16.42 1.05
CA TYR A 91 4.56 16.88 2.38
C TYR A 91 5.35 18.15 2.69
N PHE A 92 4.65 19.21 3.07
CA PHE A 92 5.27 20.46 3.50
C PHE A 92 4.43 21.12 4.58
N GLY A 93 5.10 21.83 5.49
CA GLY A 93 4.47 22.68 6.50
C GLY A 93 4.51 24.14 6.07
N PHE A 94 3.56 24.93 6.55
CA PHE A 94 3.53 26.38 6.37
C PHE A 94 3.01 27.06 7.64
N ARG A 95 3.30 28.34 7.81
CA ARG A 95 2.76 29.13 8.93
C ARG A 95 1.29 29.41 8.64
N ALA A 96 0.41 28.86 9.46
CA ALA A 96 -1.03 29.10 9.37
C ALA A 96 -1.34 30.58 9.64
N ARG A 97 -2.28 31.13 8.85
CA ARG A 97 -2.84 32.47 8.99
C ARG A 97 -4.20 32.44 9.68
N GLY A 98 -4.85 31.27 9.74
CA GLY A 98 -6.12 31.07 10.42
C GLY A 98 -7.34 31.30 9.52
N ASP A 99 -7.13 31.72 8.28
CA ASP A 99 -8.16 31.98 7.27
C ASP A 99 -8.24 30.88 6.19
N GLU A 100 -7.40 29.84 6.26
CA GLU A 100 -7.33 28.78 5.24
C GLU A 100 -8.67 28.07 5.03
N GLY A 101 -9.43 27.90 6.11
CA GLY A 101 -10.75 27.26 6.09
C GLY A 101 -11.82 28.03 5.31
N GLU A 102 -11.60 29.31 4.97
CA GLU A 102 -12.53 30.07 4.14
C GLU A 102 -12.58 29.49 2.72
N ARG A 103 -11.40 29.20 2.14
CA ARG A 103 -11.25 28.78 0.74
C ARG A 103 -10.92 27.30 0.56
N LEU A 104 -10.31 26.68 1.56
CA LEU A 104 -9.91 25.28 1.53
C LEU A 104 -10.78 24.44 2.46
N ARG A 105 -10.79 23.14 2.19
CA ARG A 105 -11.41 22.11 3.03
C ARG A 105 -10.37 21.08 3.43
N HIS A 106 -10.74 20.14 4.29
CA HIS A 106 -9.85 19.04 4.69
C HIS A 106 -9.31 18.30 3.45
N HIS A 107 -10.17 18.06 2.45
CA HIS A 107 -9.83 17.45 1.17
C HIS A 107 -10.17 18.40 0.03
N ASN A 108 -9.22 18.64 -0.87
CA ASN A 108 -9.40 19.50 -2.03
C ASN A 108 -8.91 18.77 -3.28
N VAL A 109 -9.69 18.85 -4.35
CA VAL A 109 -9.28 18.41 -5.68
C VAL A 109 -9.23 19.64 -6.57
N LEU A 110 -8.02 19.98 -7.02
CA LEU A 110 -7.75 21.10 -7.89
C LEU A 110 -7.59 20.55 -9.31
N PHE A 111 -8.66 20.65 -10.10
CA PHE A 111 -8.68 20.15 -11.46
C PHE A 111 -7.89 21.05 -12.40
N SER A 112 -7.24 20.44 -13.40
CA SER A 112 -6.72 21.16 -14.54
C SER A 112 -7.78 21.35 -15.62
N HIS A 113 -7.47 22.20 -16.60
CA HIS A 113 -8.39 22.53 -17.70
C HIS A 113 -8.66 21.35 -18.65
N ARG A 114 -7.85 20.29 -18.62
CA ARG A 114 -7.92 19.16 -19.58
C ARG A 114 -8.05 17.80 -18.89
N TYR A 115 -9.12 17.58 -18.14
CA TYR A 115 -9.31 16.34 -17.38
C TYR A 115 -9.14 15.05 -18.21
N GLU A 116 -9.77 14.95 -19.39
CA GLU A 116 -9.61 13.76 -20.25
C GLU A 116 -8.18 13.62 -20.80
N GLY A 117 -7.58 14.74 -21.22
CA GLY A 117 -6.20 14.78 -21.71
C GLY A 117 -5.22 14.29 -20.64
N LEU A 118 -5.42 14.74 -19.40
CA LEU A 118 -4.66 14.33 -18.22
C LEU A 118 -4.71 12.81 -18.03
N LEU A 119 -5.92 12.23 -17.98
CA LEU A 119 -6.08 10.79 -17.79
C LEU A 119 -5.38 10.01 -18.92
N ARG A 120 -5.48 10.49 -20.16
CA ARG A 120 -4.77 9.85 -21.28
C ARG A 120 -3.26 9.93 -21.13
N ASP A 121 -2.75 11.07 -20.70
CA ASP A 121 -1.31 11.29 -20.54
C ASP A 121 -0.74 10.38 -19.43
N ILE A 122 -1.43 10.21 -18.30
CA ILE A 122 -0.94 9.37 -17.20
C ILE A 122 -1.18 7.86 -17.46
N PHE A 123 -2.40 7.45 -17.83
CA PHE A 123 -2.74 6.02 -17.96
C PHE A 123 -2.20 5.36 -19.24
N TRP A 124 -2.17 6.10 -20.35
CA TRP A 124 -1.81 5.52 -21.66
C TRP A 124 -0.42 5.95 -22.12
N ARG A 125 -0.12 7.25 -22.07
CA ARG A 125 1.18 7.77 -22.54
C ARG A 125 2.29 7.64 -21.50
N LYS A 126 1.94 7.50 -20.22
CA LYS A 126 2.85 7.39 -19.08
C LYS A 126 3.84 8.57 -18.99
N VAL A 127 3.34 9.77 -19.23
CA VAL A 127 4.11 11.02 -19.09
C VAL A 127 3.52 11.86 -17.98
N LEU A 128 4.35 12.64 -17.30
CA LEU A 128 3.87 13.65 -16.35
C LEU A 128 3.29 14.83 -17.15
N PRO A 129 2.00 15.13 -17.03
CA PRO A 129 1.39 16.26 -17.73
C PRO A 129 1.92 17.57 -17.13
N GLU A 130 2.07 18.64 -17.92
CA GLU A 130 2.45 19.96 -17.39
C GLU A 130 1.32 20.59 -16.56
N ASP A 131 0.08 20.19 -16.83
CA ASP A 131 -1.16 20.68 -16.23
C ASP A 131 -1.82 19.60 -15.35
N PHE A 132 -1.09 19.02 -14.40
CA PHE A 132 -1.64 17.94 -13.58
C PHE A 132 -2.65 18.40 -12.53
N ALA A 133 -3.69 17.58 -12.30
CA ALA A 133 -4.63 17.80 -11.21
C ALA A 133 -3.93 17.56 -9.87
N HIS A 134 -4.23 18.41 -8.88
CA HIS A 134 -3.63 18.31 -7.55
C HIS A 134 -4.67 17.84 -6.55
N TYR A 135 -4.28 16.86 -5.76
CA TYR A 135 -4.98 16.53 -4.54
C TYR A 135 -4.25 17.19 -3.37
N LEU A 136 -4.96 18.03 -2.63
CA LEU A 136 -4.42 18.77 -1.51
C LEU A 136 -5.17 18.39 -0.23
N HIS A 137 -4.42 17.83 0.73
CA HIS A 137 -4.92 17.34 2.00
C HIS A 137 -4.45 18.25 3.15
N LEU A 138 -5.40 18.89 3.85
CA LEU A 138 -5.15 19.78 5.00
C LEU A 138 -5.84 19.21 6.24
N PRO A 139 -5.27 18.17 6.89
CA PRO A 139 -5.89 17.54 8.05
C PRO A 139 -6.00 18.47 9.27
N THR A 140 -5.11 19.47 9.38
CA THR A 140 -5.10 20.45 10.48
C THR A 140 -6.35 21.32 10.56
N LEU A 141 -7.17 21.38 9.51
CA LEU A 141 -8.46 22.07 9.55
C LEU A 141 -9.49 21.36 10.45
N THR A 142 -9.34 20.06 10.67
CA THR A 142 -10.26 19.28 11.53
C THR A 142 -9.58 18.63 12.72
N ASP A 143 -8.25 18.46 12.66
CA ASP A 143 -7.41 17.86 13.70
C ASP A 143 -6.16 18.75 13.89
N PRO A 144 -6.30 19.93 14.55
CA PRO A 144 -5.27 20.96 14.66
C PRO A 144 -4.08 20.58 15.55
#